data_AF-A0A7W7TUV0-F1
#
_entry.id   AF-A0A7W7TUV0-F1
#
_cell.length_a   1.000
_cell.length_b   1.000
_cell.length_c   1.000
_cell.angle_alpha   90.00
_cell.angle_beta   90.00
_cell.angle_gamma   90.00
#
_symmetry.space_group_name_H-M   'P 1'
#
loop_
_entity.id
_entity.type
_entity.pdbx_description
1 polymer ?
#
loop_
_entity_poly.entity_id
_entity_poly.type
_entity_poly.pdbx_seq_one_letter_code
_entity_poly.pdbx_strand_id
1 'polypeptide(L)'
;MRGTHSRILTTIIALLALQLGSLVAPAYACGCGAMIPDKAQRIGVDREESAVRWNGRTETVVMRFNVHGNAERAAWIMPVPGRADVRLGDPALFDELDRLTEPEQRDRYYFWPREGDWPFDATNGDGAAAAPPTAGGVGVVGRERLGPFDVARLTATDPEALGDWLRTNGFDLPERLTGALQPYVERKWEYVAVRLAPQEQGAILYGELTPLRIAFASPELVYPMRLSRLARTPQTLGLYVLADHRMEPRSPIGGDRPEVTFAGPIERPEGAVAELAGDRPVRLTVLEQHFPHPERIDDDHHLRTVADTPYRETEYTDRLLTLGGVPAWLLTVGGGLLLAALLAVRVRRRRPAGAPGVRSSA
;
A
#
# COMPACT_ATOMS: atom_id res chain seq x y z
N MET A 1 -56.92 22.52 -13.65
CA MET A 1 -56.01 22.28 -12.50
C MET A 1 -55.66 20.80 -12.24
N ARG A 2 -55.94 19.84 -13.14
CA ARG A 2 -55.64 18.40 -12.92
C ARG A 2 -54.22 17.94 -13.33
N GLY A 3 -53.49 18.72 -14.14
CA GLY A 3 -52.18 18.33 -14.68
C GLY A 3 -50.98 18.56 -13.73
N THR A 4 -51.09 19.51 -12.80
CA THR A 4 -50.01 19.84 -11.85
C THR A 4 -49.90 18.83 -10.72
N HIS A 5 -51.02 18.29 -10.23
CA HIS A 5 -51.02 17.28 -9.16
C HIS A 5 -50.39 15.95 -9.58
N SER A 6 -50.60 15.51 -10.84
CA SER A 6 -50.00 14.28 -11.35
C SER A 6 -48.48 14.38 -11.42
N ARG A 7 -47.95 15.53 -11.88
CA ARG A 7 -46.50 15.78 -11.96
C ARG A 7 -45.84 15.84 -10.58
N ILE A 8 -46.47 16.49 -9.61
CA ILE A 8 -45.95 16.56 -8.23
C ILE A 8 -45.89 15.15 -7.61
N LEU A 9 -46.94 14.33 -7.82
CA LEU A 9 -46.97 12.96 -7.31
C LEU A 9 -45.88 12.09 -7.96
N THR A 10 -45.61 12.26 -9.26
CA THR A 10 -44.56 11.49 -9.94
C THR A 10 -43.17 11.86 -9.42
N THR A 11 -42.91 13.16 -9.18
CA THR A 11 -41.64 13.63 -8.62
C THR A 11 -41.42 13.16 -7.19
N ILE A 12 -42.47 13.13 -6.36
CA ILE A 12 -42.39 12.62 -4.98
C ILE A 12 -42.09 11.11 -4.99
N ILE A 13 -42.74 10.33 -5.85
CA ILE A 13 -42.47 8.88 -5.98
C ILE A 13 -41.05 8.64 -6.48
N ALA A 14 -40.56 9.42 -7.44
CA ALA A 14 -39.18 9.31 -7.93
C ALA A 14 -38.15 9.65 -6.83
N LEU A 15 -38.41 10.69 -6.03
CA LEU A 15 -37.55 11.06 -4.89
C LEU A 15 -37.57 10.01 -3.77
N LEU A 16 -38.74 9.41 -3.48
CA LEU A 16 -38.86 8.32 -2.50
C LEU A 16 -38.16 7.04 -2.99
N ALA A 17 -38.25 6.71 -4.28
CA ALA A 17 -37.51 5.59 -4.87
C ALA A 17 -35.99 5.81 -4.83
N LEU A 18 -35.53 7.06 -5.04
CA LEU A 18 -34.13 7.44 -4.93
C LEU A 18 -33.62 7.38 -3.47
N GLN A 19 -34.46 7.74 -2.50
CA GLN A 19 -34.13 7.60 -1.08
C GLN A 19 -34.14 6.13 -0.61
N LEU A 20 -35.06 5.30 -1.11
CA LEU A 20 -35.13 3.86 -0.80
C LEU A 20 -33.96 3.07 -1.41
N GLY A 21 -33.43 3.48 -2.58
CA GLY A 21 -32.24 2.88 -3.19
C GLY A 21 -30.94 3.09 -2.41
N SER A 22 -30.91 4.04 -1.46
CA SER A 22 -29.74 4.35 -0.63
C SER A 22 -29.66 3.50 0.66
N LEU A 23 -30.68 2.68 0.94
CA LEU A 23 -30.75 1.80 2.12
C LEU A 23 -30.15 0.40 1.88
N VAL A 24 -29.57 0.14 0.72
CA VAL A 24 -28.81 -1.09 0.47
C VAL A 24 -27.44 -0.94 1.11
N ALA A 25 -27.25 -1.61 2.26
CA ALA A 25 -26.03 -1.57 3.05
C ALA A 25 -24.77 -1.81 2.18
N PRO A 26 -23.75 -0.94 2.27
CA PRO A 26 -22.53 -1.12 1.51
C PRO A 26 -21.69 -2.26 2.09
N ALA A 27 -21.55 -3.34 1.34
CA ALA A 27 -20.45 -4.30 1.55
C ALA A 27 -19.16 -3.69 1.00
N TYR A 28 -18.08 -3.75 1.78
CA TYR A 28 -16.76 -3.24 1.42
C TYR A 28 -15.83 -4.43 1.25
N ALA A 29 -15.47 -4.77 0.02
CA ALA A 29 -14.42 -5.76 -0.20
C ALA A 29 -13.05 -5.06 -0.14
N CYS A 30 -12.07 -5.74 0.44
CA CYS A 30 -10.69 -5.30 0.56
C CYS A 30 -9.79 -6.43 0.07
N GLY A 31 -8.78 -6.08 -0.75
CA GLY A 31 -7.71 -6.90 -1.36
C GLY A 31 -7.87 -8.43 -1.35
N CYS A 32 -7.98 -9.11 -0.22
CA CYS A 32 -8.04 -10.58 -0.17
C CYS A 32 -9.34 -11.22 0.30
N GLY A 33 -10.34 -10.40 0.63
CA GLY A 33 -11.60 -10.89 1.15
C GLY A 33 -12.72 -9.87 1.12
N ALA A 34 -13.94 -10.34 1.36
CA ALA A 34 -15.07 -9.46 1.53
C ALA A 34 -15.18 -9.07 3.02
N MET A 35 -15.22 -7.77 3.33
CA MET A 35 -15.55 -7.27 4.66
C MET A 35 -17.01 -6.78 4.68
N ILE A 36 -17.84 -7.44 5.49
CA ILE A 36 -19.28 -7.21 5.56
C ILE A 36 -19.57 -6.48 6.88
N PRO A 37 -19.84 -5.17 6.87
CA PRO A 37 -20.22 -4.45 8.08
C PRO A 37 -21.65 -4.82 8.54
N ASP A 38 -21.96 -4.62 9.82
CA ASP A 38 -23.32 -4.73 10.35
C ASP A 38 -24.20 -3.55 9.90
N LYS A 39 -25.38 -3.84 9.32
CA LYS A 39 -26.40 -2.86 8.91
C LYS A 39 -25.79 -1.64 8.17
N ALA A 40 -26.41 -0.46 8.23
CA ALA A 40 -26.04 0.74 7.47
C ALA A 40 -24.66 1.36 7.80
N GLN A 41 -23.75 0.62 8.42
CA GLN A 41 -22.41 1.05 8.81
C GLN A 41 -21.40 0.94 7.65
N ARG A 42 -20.27 1.64 7.77
CA ARG A 42 -19.21 1.72 6.75
C ARG A 42 -17.87 1.30 7.35
N ILE A 43 -17.13 0.49 6.62
CA ILE A 43 -15.75 0.11 6.95
C ILE A 43 -14.90 0.18 5.69
N GLY A 44 -13.79 0.90 5.73
CA GLY A 44 -12.80 0.92 4.66
C GLY A 44 -11.48 0.35 5.17
N VAL A 45 -10.65 -0.11 4.24
CA VAL A 45 -9.29 -0.55 4.54
C VAL A 45 -8.36 0.34 3.73
N ASP A 46 -7.52 1.11 4.43
CA ASP A 46 -6.60 2.06 3.78
C ASP A 46 -5.34 1.37 3.25
N ARG A 47 -4.92 0.31 3.94
CA ARG A 47 -3.74 -0.47 3.60
C ARG A 47 -3.94 -1.92 4.03
N GLU A 48 -3.77 -2.83 3.07
CA GLU A 48 -3.69 -4.26 3.30
C GLU A 48 -2.25 -4.69 3.03
N GLU A 49 -1.60 -5.23 4.06
CA GLU A 49 -0.28 -5.84 3.97
C GLU A 49 -0.42 -7.32 4.26
N SER A 50 0.16 -8.12 3.38
CA SER A 50 0.10 -9.58 3.50
C SER A 50 1.47 -10.20 3.31
N ALA A 51 1.74 -11.21 4.13
CA ALA A 51 2.92 -12.06 4.01
C ALA A 51 2.49 -13.50 3.76
N VAL A 52 3.03 -14.11 2.72
CA VAL A 52 2.74 -15.49 2.32
C VAL A 52 4.00 -16.33 2.42
N ARG A 53 3.94 -17.45 3.14
CA ARG A 53 4.95 -18.49 3.11
C ARG A 53 4.44 -19.68 2.32
N TRP A 54 5.18 -20.15 1.32
CA TRP A 54 4.85 -21.39 0.61
C TRP A 54 6.04 -22.33 0.43
N ASN A 55 5.93 -23.54 0.99
CA ASN A 55 7.01 -24.53 1.04
C ASN A 55 6.88 -25.67 0.02
N GLY A 56 6.08 -25.46 -1.04
CA GLY A 56 5.78 -26.48 -2.04
C GLY A 56 4.57 -27.37 -1.72
N ARG A 57 4.04 -27.31 -0.49
CA ARG A 57 2.90 -28.13 -0.05
C ARG A 57 1.88 -27.37 0.79
N THR A 58 2.36 -26.47 1.63
CA THR A 58 1.56 -25.70 2.58
C THR A 58 1.80 -24.23 2.31
N GLU A 59 0.70 -23.50 2.22
CA GLU A 59 0.68 -22.05 2.17
C GLU A 59 0.25 -21.52 3.53
N THR A 60 0.95 -20.50 4.02
CA THR A 60 0.56 -19.76 5.22
C THR A 60 0.48 -18.30 4.86
N VAL A 61 -0.69 -17.72 5.01
CA VAL A 61 -0.96 -16.30 4.77
C VAL A 61 -1.08 -15.63 6.13
N VAL A 62 -0.34 -14.55 6.33
CA VAL A 62 -0.46 -13.65 7.48
C VAL A 62 -0.88 -12.30 6.95
N MET A 63 -1.96 -11.74 7.50
CA MET A 63 -2.55 -10.52 6.98
C MET A 63 -2.76 -9.52 8.09
N ARG A 64 -2.38 -8.26 7.83
CA ARG A 64 -2.65 -7.11 8.69
C ARG A 64 -3.59 -6.16 7.95
N PHE A 65 -4.67 -5.79 8.64
CA PHE A 65 -5.64 -4.82 8.13
C PHE A 65 -5.56 -3.54 8.94
N ASN A 66 -5.49 -2.41 8.25
CA ASN A 66 -5.78 -1.12 8.87
C ASN A 66 -7.20 -0.71 8.49
N VAL A 67 -8.11 -0.79 9.46
CA VAL A 67 -9.54 -0.52 9.24
C VAL A 67 -9.89 0.87 9.74
N HIS A 68 -10.72 1.57 8.97
CA HIS A 68 -11.34 2.82 9.39
C HIS A 68 -12.85 2.74 9.13
N GLY A 69 -13.62 3.53 9.89
CA GLY A 69 -15.05 3.62 9.69
C GLY A 69 -15.81 3.72 10.99
N ASN A 70 -17.11 3.43 10.91
CA ASN A 70 -18.03 3.45 12.04
C ASN A 70 -18.68 2.09 12.29
N ALA A 71 -18.13 1.02 11.70
CA ALA A 71 -18.62 -0.32 11.90
C ALA A 71 -18.24 -0.83 13.30
N GLU A 72 -19.22 -1.26 14.07
CA GLU A 72 -19.01 -1.89 15.37
C GLU A 72 -18.69 -3.38 15.21
N ARG A 73 -19.11 -3.98 14.09
CA ARG A 73 -18.86 -5.39 13.75
C ARG A 73 -18.67 -5.54 12.25
N ALA A 74 -17.78 -6.46 11.86
CA ALA A 74 -17.61 -6.84 10.48
C ALA A 74 -17.38 -8.36 10.35
N ALA A 75 -17.86 -8.98 9.29
CA ALA A 75 -17.45 -10.34 8.91
C ALA A 75 -16.42 -10.24 7.78
N TRP A 76 -15.27 -10.87 7.96
CA TRP A 76 -14.27 -11.02 6.91
C TRP A 76 -14.30 -12.44 6.38
N ILE A 77 -14.31 -12.60 5.06
CA ILE A 77 -14.38 -13.90 4.37
C ILE A 77 -13.23 -14.03 3.38
N MET A 78 -12.45 -15.10 3.50
CA MET A 78 -11.36 -15.45 2.60
C MET A 78 -11.56 -16.85 2.01
N PRO A 79 -11.61 -16.99 0.67
CA PRO A 79 -11.58 -18.28 0.00
C PRO A 79 -10.21 -18.94 0.14
N VAL A 80 -10.17 -20.24 0.42
CA VAL A 80 -8.92 -21.01 0.55
C VAL A 80 -9.03 -22.35 -0.21
N PRO A 81 -7.97 -22.79 -0.92
CA PRO A 81 -7.98 -24.05 -1.70
C PRO A 81 -8.32 -25.32 -0.91
N GLY A 82 -8.16 -25.30 0.40
CA GLY A 82 -8.49 -26.43 1.26
C GLY A 82 -8.57 -26.02 2.72
N ARG A 83 -8.79 -27.00 3.60
CA ARG A 83 -8.96 -26.77 5.03
C ARG A 83 -7.83 -25.94 5.63
N ALA A 84 -8.22 -24.83 6.24
CA ALA A 84 -7.33 -23.90 6.90
C ALA A 84 -7.35 -24.02 8.43
N ASP A 85 -6.17 -23.85 9.02
CA ASP A 85 -5.98 -23.55 10.43
C ASP A 85 -5.83 -22.04 10.60
N VAL A 86 -6.58 -21.45 11.53
CA VAL A 86 -6.62 -20.00 11.73
C VAL A 86 -6.13 -19.68 13.14
N ARG A 87 -5.14 -18.79 13.24
CA ARG A 87 -4.55 -18.32 14.50
C ARG A 87 -4.27 -16.83 14.42
N LEU A 88 -3.92 -16.23 15.55
CA LEU A 88 -3.35 -14.90 15.56
C LEU A 88 -1.89 -14.97 15.10
N GLY A 89 -1.47 -14.00 14.30
CA GLY A 89 -0.08 -13.80 13.91
C GLY A 89 0.63 -12.84 14.86
N ASP A 90 1.95 -12.83 14.78
CA ASP A 90 2.78 -11.89 15.53
C ASP A 90 2.68 -10.47 14.93
N PRO A 91 2.29 -9.44 15.70
CA PRO A 91 2.26 -8.05 15.25
C PRO A 91 3.61 -7.53 14.70
N ALA A 92 4.74 -8.04 15.20
CA ALA A 92 6.08 -7.59 14.81
C ALA A 92 6.51 -8.06 13.41
N LEU A 93 5.77 -9.00 12.80
CA LEU A 93 6.14 -9.60 11.51
C LEU A 93 6.38 -8.55 10.42
N PHE A 94 5.44 -7.64 10.24
CA PHE A 94 5.51 -6.65 9.16
C PHE A 94 6.60 -5.61 9.43
N ASP A 95 6.77 -5.18 10.68
CA ASP A 95 7.84 -4.26 11.06
C ASP A 95 9.25 -4.87 10.83
N GLU A 96 9.40 -6.19 10.99
CA GLU A 96 10.62 -6.91 10.63
C GLU A 96 10.80 -7.03 9.12
N LEU A 97 9.74 -7.36 8.37
CA LEU A 97 9.77 -7.45 6.91
C LEU A 97 10.09 -6.10 6.25
N ASP A 98 9.51 -5.01 6.74
CA ASP A 98 9.77 -3.65 6.26
C ASP A 98 11.26 -3.30 6.42
N ARG A 99 11.84 -3.63 7.59
CA ARG A 99 13.27 -3.40 7.84
C ARG A 99 14.19 -4.22 6.93
N LEU A 100 13.80 -5.45 6.59
CA LEU A 100 14.57 -6.30 5.68
C LEU A 100 14.54 -5.77 4.23
N THR A 101 13.45 -5.10 3.87
CA THR A 101 13.10 -4.74 2.49
C THR A 101 13.33 -3.27 2.17
N GLU A 102 13.80 -2.49 3.16
CA GLU A 102 14.11 -1.06 3.02
C GLU A 102 14.90 -0.75 1.73
N PRO A 103 14.46 0.24 0.93
CA PRO A 103 15.14 0.62 -0.30
C PRO A 103 16.61 1.01 -0.07
N GLU A 104 17.47 0.75 -1.06
CA GLU A 104 18.85 1.25 -1.03
C GLU A 104 18.84 2.76 -1.25
N GLN A 105 19.28 3.53 -0.25
CA GLN A 105 19.40 4.97 -0.38
C GLN A 105 20.67 5.35 -1.16
N ARG A 106 20.52 6.06 -2.27
CA ARG A 106 21.65 6.59 -3.07
C ARG A 106 21.55 8.09 -3.28
N ASP A 107 22.67 8.77 -3.07
CA ASP A 107 22.76 10.18 -3.43
C ASP A 107 22.94 10.34 -4.95
N ARG A 108 22.11 11.17 -5.57
CA ARG A 108 22.30 11.63 -6.94
C ARG A 108 22.68 13.11 -6.92
N TYR A 109 23.91 13.38 -7.33
CA TYR A 109 24.42 14.74 -7.34
C TYR A 109 24.07 15.45 -8.64
N TYR A 110 23.54 16.67 -8.53
CA TYR A 110 23.32 17.55 -9.68
C TYR A 110 24.16 18.83 -9.56
N PHE A 111 24.55 19.37 -10.70
CA PHE A 111 25.49 20.48 -10.76
C PHE A 111 24.81 21.85 -10.69
N TRP A 112 23.70 22.04 -11.40
CA TRP A 112 22.95 23.29 -11.43
C TRP A 112 21.87 23.34 -10.34
N PRO A 113 21.77 24.41 -9.54
CA PRO A 113 20.76 24.58 -8.51
C PRO A 113 19.34 24.49 -9.08
N ARG A 114 18.43 23.92 -8.29
CA ARG A 114 17.00 23.90 -8.54
C ARG A 114 16.30 24.90 -7.60
N GLU A 115 14.97 24.98 -7.68
CA GLU A 115 14.16 25.84 -6.82
C GLU A 115 14.42 25.50 -5.34
N GLY A 116 14.82 26.49 -4.52
CA GLY A 116 15.25 26.31 -3.13
C GLY A 116 16.77 26.13 -2.91
N ASP A 117 17.56 25.87 -3.95
CA ASP A 117 19.03 25.76 -3.85
C ASP A 117 19.77 27.07 -4.16
N TRP A 118 19.02 28.12 -4.54
CA TRP A 118 19.60 29.40 -4.90
C TRP A 118 20.06 30.15 -3.65
N PRO A 119 21.31 30.66 -3.60
CA PRO A 119 21.83 31.41 -2.45
C PRO A 119 21.14 32.78 -2.24
N PHE A 120 20.21 33.15 -3.13
CA PHE A 120 19.42 34.38 -3.07
C PHE A 120 17.91 34.12 -2.94
N ASP A 121 17.46 32.86 -2.87
CA ASP A 121 16.12 32.51 -2.42
C ASP A 121 16.03 32.70 -0.89
N ALA A 122 16.32 33.92 -0.44
CA ALA A 122 16.03 34.35 0.91
C ALA A 122 14.61 34.92 0.90
N THR A 123 13.61 34.05 1.10
CA THR A 123 12.41 34.51 1.78
C THR A 123 12.83 34.97 3.18
N ASN A 124 12.93 36.29 3.38
CA ASN A 124 12.99 36.90 4.71
C ASN A 124 11.70 36.56 5.45
N GLY A 125 11.77 35.51 6.24
CA GLY A 125 10.79 35.15 7.24
C GLY A 125 11.54 34.67 8.48
N ASP A 126 12.16 35.59 9.21
CA ASP A 126 12.44 35.40 10.63
C ASP A 126 11.10 35.42 11.38
N GLY A 127 10.33 34.36 11.20
CA GLY A 127 9.35 33.91 12.16
C GLY A 127 10.04 32.84 12.98
N ALA A 128 10.39 33.16 14.22
CA ALA A 128 10.72 32.16 15.22
C ALA A 128 9.55 31.18 15.36
N ALA A 129 9.56 30.10 14.58
CA ALA A 129 8.89 28.88 14.97
C ALA A 129 9.80 28.24 16.00
N ALA A 130 9.33 28.23 17.25
CA ALA A 130 9.93 27.46 18.31
C ALA A 130 10.32 26.07 17.78
N ALA A 131 11.50 25.58 18.19
CA ALA A 131 11.83 24.18 18.01
C ALA A 131 10.59 23.36 18.39
N PRO A 132 10.05 22.48 17.52
CA PRO A 132 9.16 21.47 18.05
C PRO A 132 9.97 20.78 19.15
N PRO A 133 9.39 20.55 20.34
CA PRO A 133 10.10 19.78 21.34
C PRO A 133 10.57 18.52 20.65
N THR A 134 11.83 18.13 20.92
CA THR A 134 12.21 16.73 20.84
C THR A 134 11.17 15.96 21.64
N ALA A 135 10.13 15.50 20.96
CA ALA A 135 9.44 14.31 21.35
C ALA A 135 10.48 13.23 21.18
N GLY A 136 11.20 12.95 22.27
CA GLY A 136 11.46 11.56 22.62
C GLY A 136 10.11 10.86 22.64
N GLY A 137 9.67 10.44 21.46
CA GLY A 137 8.42 9.76 21.20
C GLY A 137 8.64 8.26 21.19
N VAL A 138 9.31 7.74 22.21
CA VAL A 138 9.01 6.39 22.70
C VAL A 138 8.61 6.54 24.16
N GLY A 139 7.51 7.26 24.34
CA GLY A 139 6.58 7.00 25.41
C GLY A 139 5.45 6.19 24.81
N VAL A 140 5.63 4.87 24.67
CA VAL A 140 4.48 3.97 24.58
C VAL A 140 3.89 3.91 25.98
N VAL A 141 3.08 4.91 26.31
CA VAL A 141 2.18 4.85 27.46
C VAL A 141 0.94 4.15 26.95
N GLY A 142 0.80 2.89 27.36
CA GLY A 142 -0.16 1.96 26.79
C GLY A 142 -1.61 2.43 26.84
N ARG A 143 -2.35 1.99 25.82
CA ARG A 143 -3.73 1.48 25.86
C ARG A 143 -3.73 0.32 24.86
N GLU A 144 -3.45 -0.89 25.33
CA GLU A 144 -4.42 -1.81 25.92
C GLU A 144 -5.51 -2.23 24.91
N ARG A 145 -5.17 -3.33 24.23
CA ARG A 145 -6.03 -4.51 24.03
C ARG A 145 -7.27 -4.32 23.16
N LEU A 146 -7.11 -4.70 21.89
CA LEU A 146 -8.19 -5.35 21.14
C LEU A 146 -7.68 -6.65 20.53
N GLY A 147 -7.51 -7.64 21.41
CA GLY A 147 -7.99 -8.99 21.13
C GLY A 147 -9.03 -9.32 22.21
N PRO A 148 -10.02 -10.21 21.97
CA PRO A 148 -9.94 -11.32 21.02
C PRO A 148 -11.09 -11.31 19.99
N PHE A 149 -10.76 -11.55 18.73
CA PHE A 149 -11.72 -11.86 17.67
C PHE A 149 -12.59 -13.06 18.04
N ASP A 150 -13.84 -13.06 17.59
CA ASP A 150 -14.62 -14.29 17.55
C ASP A 150 -14.34 -14.97 16.19
N VAL A 151 -13.28 -15.77 16.17
CA VAL A 151 -12.89 -16.53 14.98
C VAL A 151 -13.78 -17.76 14.87
N ALA A 152 -14.97 -17.60 14.31
CA ALA A 152 -15.79 -18.76 13.97
C ALA A 152 -15.36 -19.32 12.61
N ARG A 153 -14.45 -20.29 12.63
CA ARG A 153 -14.04 -21.04 11.44
C ARG A 153 -15.22 -21.81 10.86
N LEU A 154 -15.63 -21.44 9.65
CA LEU A 154 -16.62 -22.18 8.89
C LEU A 154 -15.98 -22.81 7.65
N THR A 155 -15.52 -24.07 7.77
CA THR A 155 -15.30 -24.92 6.60
C THR A 155 -16.67 -25.24 6.00
N ALA A 156 -17.12 -24.41 5.07
CA ALA A 156 -18.29 -24.70 4.25
C ALA A 156 -17.82 -24.87 2.80
N THR A 157 -18.02 -26.06 2.24
CA THR A 157 -17.96 -26.27 0.79
C THR A 157 -19.29 -25.86 0.11
N ASP A 158 -20.26 -25.40 0.89
CA ASP A 158 -21.62 -25.06 0.47
C ASP A 158 -21.91 -23.56 0.70
N PRO A 159 -22.20 -22.77 -0.34
CA PRO A 159 -22.56 -21.36 -0.20
C PRO A 159 -23.84 -21.13 0.62
N GLU A 160 -24.77 -22.09 0.70
CA GLU A 160 -25.93 -21.98 1.59
C GLU A 160 -25.50 -22.01 3.07
N ALA A 161 -24.55 -22.88 3.43
CA ALA A 161 -24.00 -22.95 4.78
C ALA A 161 -23.22 -21.68 5.18
N LEU A 162 -22.52 -21.04 4.23
CA LEU A 162 -21.91 -19.73 4.44
C LEU A 162 -22.97 -18.64 4.69
N GLY A 163 -24.04 -18.65 3.90
CA GLY A 163 -25.18 -17.74 4.08
C GLY A 163 -25.90 -17.94 5.42
N ASP A 164 -26.09 -19.19 5.86
CA ASP A 164 -26.64 -19.54 7.17
C ASP A 164 -25.76 -19.02 8.31
N TRP A 165 -24.45 -19.29 8.26
CA TRP A 165 -23.52 -18.79 9.28
C TRP A 165 -23.54 -17.27 9.37
N LEU A 166 -23.54 -16.57 8.24
CA LEU A 166 -23.63 -15.11 8.21
C LEU A 166 -24.92 -14.65 8.90
N ARG A 167 -26.08 -15.19 8.52
CA ARG A 167 -27.37 -14.83 9.13
C ARG A 167 -27.40 -15.09 10.64
N THR A 168 -26.91 -16.25 11.09
CA THR A 168 -26.82 -16.59 12.51
C THR A 168 -25.93 -15.60 13.27
N ASN A 169 -24.88 -15.07 12.63
CA ASN A 169 -23.98 -14.09 13.23
C ASN A 169 -24.43 -12.63 13.06
N GLY A 170 -25.62 -12.41 12.46
CA GLY A 170 -26.23 -11.11 12.27
C GLY A 170 -25.72 -10.36 11.03
N PHE A 171 -25.18 -11.07 10.04
CA PHE A 171 -24.72 -10.53 8.77
C PHE A 171 -25.61 -11.06 7.62
N ASP A 172 -25.93 -10.20 6.66
CA ASP A 172 -26.64 -10.61 5.45
C ASP A 172 -25.64 -10.77 4.29
N LEU A 173 -25.72 -11.89 3.57
CA LEU A 173 -24.89 -12.13 2.39
C LEU A 173 -25.43 -11.34 1.19
N PRO A 174 -24.69 -10.36 0.64
CA PRO A 174 -25.15 -9.63 -0.53
C PRO A 174 -25.24 -10.55 -1.76
N GLU A 175 -26.27 -10.37 -2.62
CA GLU A 175 -26.39 -11.13 -3.88
C GLU A 175 -25.13 -11.01 -4.76
N ARG A 176 -24.51 -9.83 -4.79
CA ARG A 176 -23.26 -9.58 -5.53
C ARG A 176 -22.11 -10.46 -5.04
N LEU A 177 -22.03 -10.70 -3.73
CA LEU A 177 -21.01 -11.55 -3.14
C LEU A 177 -21.31 -13.02 -3.44
N THR A 178 -22.58 -13.43 -3.43
CA THR A 178 -22.99 -14.78 -3.81
C THR A 178 -22.50 -15.13 -5.22
N GLY A 179 -22.70 -14.24 -6.20
CA GLY A 179 -22.18 -14.43 -7.56
C GLY A 179 -20.64 -14.44 -7.63
N ALA A 180 -19.96 -13.63 -6.84
CA ALA A 180 -18.50 -13.59 -6.79
C ALA A 180 -17.88 -14.85 -6.15
N LEU A 181 -18.63 -15.55 -5.29
CA LEU A 181 -18.18 -16.79 -4.63
C LEU A 181 -18.34 -18.04 -5.49
N GLN A 182 -19.23 -18.02 -6.49
CA GLN A 182 -19.53 -19.18 -7.33
C GLN A 182 -18.29 -19.87 -7.94
N PRO A 183 -17.27 -19.16 -8.47
CA PRO A 183 -16.07 -19.81 -9.00
C PRO A 183 -15.30 -20.63 -7.95
N TYR A 184 -15.32 -20.23 -6.69
CA TYR A 184 -14.67 -20.97 -5.60
C TYR A 184 -15.44 -22.23 -5.22
N VAL A 185 -16.78 -22.16 -5.25
CA VAL A 185 -17.65 -23.33 -5.07
C VAL A 185 -17.38 -24.37 -6.16
N GLU A 186 -17.29 -23.94 -7.42
CA GLU A 186 -17.00 -24.81 -8.56
C GLU A 186 -15.62 -25.46 -8.44
N ARG A 187 -14.64 -24.74 -7.89
CA ARG A 187 -13.29 -25.25 -7.55
C ARG A 187 -13.25 -26.10 -6.27
N LYS A 188 -14.37 -26.21 -5.54
CA LYS A 188 -14.48 -26.88 -4.23
C LYS A 188 -13.55 -26.30 -3.16
N TRP A 189 -13.31 -25.00 -3.22
CA TRP A 189 -12.56 -24.30 -2.19
C TRP A 189 -13.40 -24.19 -0.91
N GLU A 190 -12.71 -24.06 0.21
CA GLU A 190 -13.31 -23.75 1.50
C GLU A 190 -13.30 -22.25 1.75
N TYR A 191 -14.00 -21.82 2.79
CA TYR A 191 -14.00 -20.42 3.23
C TYR A 191 -13.47 -20.32 4.65
N VAL A 192 -12.75 -19.25 4.92
CA VAL A 192 -12.45 -18.80 6.27
C VAL A 192 -13.32 -17.58 6.52
N ALA A 193 -14.24 -17.69 7.47
CA ALA A 193 -15.03 -16.57 7.95
C ALA A 193 -14.51 -16.16 9.34
N VAL A 194 -14.34 -14.85 9.56
CA VAL A 194 -13.89 -14.30 10.82
C VAL A 194 -14.81 -13.16 11.20
N ARG A 195 -15.35 -13.19 12.42
CA ARG A 195 -16.13 -12.08 12.95
C ARG A 195 -15.19 -11.14 13.71
N LEU A 196 -15.09 -9.92 13.17
CA LEU A 196 -14.38 -8.80 13.75
C LEU A 196 -15.36 -8.01 14.63
N ALA A 197 -15.06 -7.89 15.92
CA ALA A 197 -15.81 -7.08 16.87
C ALA A 197 -14.85 -6.54 17.94
N PRO A 198 -14.94 -5.27 18.34
CA PRO A 198 -14.22 -4.73 19.49
C PRO A 198 -14.63 -5.45 20.78
N GLN A 199 -13.70 -5.52 21.73
CA GLN A 199 -13.93 -6.11 23.05
C GLN A 199 -14.87 -5.26 23.90
N GLU A 200 -14.80 -3.94 23.74
CA GLU A 200 -15.73 -2.99 24.38
C GLU A 200 -17.01 -2.86 23.56
N GLN A 201 -18.15 -3.08 24.22
CA GLN A 201 -19.46 -2.95 23.58
C GLN A 201 -19.73 -1.49 23.20
N GLY A 202 -20.03 -1.25 21.92
CA GLY A 202 -20.26 0.09 21.37
C GLY A 202 -19.01 0.83 20.91
N ALA A 203 -17.82 0.22 21.01
CA ALA A 203 -16.63 0.72 20.33
C ALA A 203 -16.71 0.44 18.82
N ILE A 204 -16.03 1.28 18.05
CA ILE A 204 -15.91 1.14 16.59
C ILE A 204 -14.63 0.39 16.24
N LEU A 205 -14.65 -0.38 15.15
CA LEU A 205 -13.46 -0.95 14.54
C LEU A 205 -12.65 0.19 13.91
N TYR A 206 -11.52 0.53 14.53
CA TYR A 206 -10.65 1.59 14.07
C TYR A 206 -9.19 1.26 14.36
N GLY A 207 -8.32 1.52 13.39
CA GLY A 207 -6.88 1.34 13.48
C GLY A 207 -6.40 -0.03 13.01
N GLU A 208 -5.17 -0.36 13.38
CA GLU A 208 -4.52 -1.60 12.97
C GLU A 208 -5.03 -2.81 13.76
N LEU A 209 -5.50 -3.82 13.03
CA LEU A 209 -5.93 -5.08 13.60
C LEU A 209 -4.74 -6.00 13.84
N THR A 210 -4.81 -6.81 14.90
CA THR A 210 -3.83 -7.88 15.14
C THR A 210 -3.79 -8.82 13.93
N PRO A 211 -2.61 -9.20 13.43
CA PRO A 211 -2.52 -10.03 12.23
C PRO A 211 -3.25 -11.37 12.39
N LEU A 212 -3.88 -11.83 11.31
CA LEU A 212 -4.48 -13.16 11.22
C LEU A 212 -3.58 -14.08 10.42
N ARG A 213 -3.24 -15.23 10.99
CA ARG A 213 -2.45 -16.28 10.36
C ARG A 213 -3.35 -17.43 9.92
N ILE A 214 -3.29 -17.77 8.65
CA ILE A 214 -4.12 -18.80 8.02
C ILE A 214 -3.22 -19.77 7.29
N ALA A 215 -3.21 -21.04 7.70
CA ALA A 215 -2.37 -22.07 7.10
C ALA A 215 -3.23 -23.17 6.45
N PHE A 216 -2.98 -23.49 5.19
CA PHE A 216 -3.72 -24.51 4.44
C PHE A 216 -2.79 -25.28 3.49
N ALA A 217 -3.21 -26.49 3.12
CA ALA A 217 -2.52 -27.26 2.08
C ALA A 217 -2.82 -26.65 0.71
N SER A 218 -1.77 -26.37 -0.07
CA SER A 218 -1.90 -25.87 -1.44
C SER A 218 -0.75 -26.36 -2.32
N PRO A 219 -1.03 -27.00 -3.47
CA PRO A 219 -0.02 -27.50 -4.40
C PRO A 219 0.65 -26.38 -5.22
N GLU A 220 0.10 -25.18 -5.19
CA GLU A 220 0.63 -23.97 -5.81
C GLU A 220 0.47 -22.79 -4.86
N LEU A 221 1.24 -21.72 -5.07
CA LEU A 221 1.08 -20.49 -4.29
C LEU A 221 -0.03 -19.65 -4.94
N VAL A 222 -1.15 -19.48 -4.24
CA VAL A 222 -2.30 -18.73 -4.73
C VAL A 222 -2.79 -17.75 -3.69
N TYR A 223 -2.78 -16.47 -4.06
CA TYR A 223 -3.24 -15.39 -3.21
C TYR A 223 -4.60 -14.88 -3.70
N PRO A 224 -5.69 -15.12 -2.95
CA PRO A 224 -7.04 -14.77 -3.39
C PRO A 224 -7.21 -13.26 -3.55
N MET A 225 -7.65 -12.81 -4.72
CA MET A 225 -7.91 -11.39 -5.01
C MET A 225 -9.27 -11.18 -5.69
N ARG A 226 -9.89 -12.24 -6.22
CA ARG A 226 -11.11 -12.12 -7.05
C ARG A 226 -12.27 -11.43 -6.34
N LEU A 227 -12.41 -11.63 -5.02
CA LEU A 227 -13.48 -10.98 -4.24
C LEU A 227 -13.33 -9.45 -4.19
N SER A 228 -12.12 -8.93 -4.36
CA SER A 228 -11.84 -7.49 -4.40
C SER A 228 -12.38 -6.80 -5.64
N ARG A 229 -12.88 -7.56 -6.62
CA ARG A 229 -13.71 -7.03 -7.69
C ARG A 229 -14.94 -6.28 -7.19
N LEU A 230 -15.39 -6.58 -5.98
CA LEU A 230 -16.53 -5.92 -5.35
C LEU A 230 -16.16 -4.60 -4.64
N ALA A 231 -14.87 -4.26 -4.55
CA ALA A 231 -14.42 -3.02 -3.96
C ALA A 231 -14.91 -1.82 -4.79
N ARG A 232 -15.29 -0.73 -4.11
CA ARG A 232 -15.78 0.50 -4.75
C ARG A 232 -14.71 1.57 -4.89
N THR A 233 -13.54 1.36 -4.29
CA THR A 233 -12.41 2.27 -4.26
C THR A 233 -11.19 1.56 -4.82
N PRO A 234 -10.24 2.30 -5.43
CA PRO A 234 -8.96 1.73 -5.85
C PRO A 234 -8.32 0.91 -4.73
N GLN A 235 -7.66 -0.19 -5.10
CA GLN A 235 -6.96 -1.06 -4.15
C GLN A 235 -5.46 -1.01 -4.45
N THR A 236 -4.66 -1.23 -3.41
CA THR A 236 -3.22 -1.45 -3.52
C THR A 236 -2.89 -2.74 -2.79
N LEU A 237 -2.11 -3.60 -3.43
CA LEU A 237 -1.62 -4.84 -2.89
C LEU A 237 -0.12 -4.69 -2.58
N GLY A 238 0.24 -4.83 -1.30
CA GLY A 238 1.60 -5.09 -0.86
C GLY A 238 1.73 -6.54 -0.39
N LEU A 239 2.53 -7.34 -1.09
CA LEU A 239 2.65 -8.77 -0.85
C LEU A 239 4.11 -9.18 -0.62
N TYR A 240 4.40 -9.61 0.61
CA TYR A 240 5.65 -10.27 0.99
C TYR A 240 5.52 -11.77 0.70
N VAL A 241 6.41 -12.32 -0.12
CA VAL A 241 6.40 -13.73 -0.51
C VAL A 241 7.66 -14.42 -0.04
N LEU A 242 7.51 -15.33 0.91
CA LEU A 242 8.55 -16.19 1.45
C LEU A 242 8.42 -17.59 0.82
N ALA A 243 9.38 -17.97 -0.01
CA ALA A 243 9.38 -19.26 -0.68
C ALA A 243 10.80 -19.79 -0.88
N ASP A 244 10.92 -21.03 -1.35
CA ASP A 244 12.24 -21.63 -1.60
C ASP A 244 12.96 -20.95 -2.78
N HIS A 245 12.20 -20.33 -3.68
CA HIS A 245 12.68 -19.54 -4.81
C HIS A 245 11.90 -18.22 -4.92
N ARG A 246 12.42 -17.29 -5.72
CA ARG A 246 11.71 -16.06 -6.08
C ARG A 246 10.40 -16.40 -6.80
N MET A 247 9.32 -15.74 -6.38
CA MET A 247 7.97 -15.97 -6.89
C MET A 247 7.40 -14.68 -7.46
N GLU A 248 6.76 -14.76 -8.62
CA GLU A 248 6.08 -13.62 -9.26
C GLU A 248 4.67 -14.02 -9.71
N PRO A 249 3.71 -13.08 -9.73
CA PRO A 249 2.39 -13.33 -10.30
C PRO A 249 2.47 -13.71 -11.78
N ARG A 250 1.61 -14.64 -12.20
CA ARG A 250 1.51 -15.05 -13.61
C ARG A 250 0.86 -13.99 -14.50
N SER A 251 0.00 -13.16 -13.92
CA SER A 251 -0.87 -12.20 -14.62
C SER A 251 -1.14 -10.99 -13.71
N PRO A 252 -1.43 -9.81 -14.29
CA PRO A 252 -1.90 -8.64 -13.54
C PRO A 252 -3.36 -8.75 -13.05
N ILE A 253 -4.13 -9.76 -13.45
CA ILE A 253 -5.52 -10.01 -12.99
C ILE A 253 -6.43 -8.76 -13.03
N GLY A 254 -6.28 -7.90 -14.06
CA GLY A 254 -7.10 -6.69 -14.24
C GLY A 254 -6.60 -5.41 -13.57
N GLY A 255 -5.50 -5.45 -12.81
CA GLY A 255 -4.79 -4.28 -12.29
C GLY A 255 -3.63 -3.81 -13.19
N ASP A 256 -2.82 -2.91 -12.64
CA ASP A 256 -1.53 -2.54 -13.22
C ASP A 256 -0.56 -3.73 -13.19
N ARG A 257 0.58 -3.63 -13.87
CA ARG A 257 1.56 -4.72 -13.86
C ARG A 257 2.14 -4.85 -12.44
N PRO A 258 2.23 -6.06 -11.86
CA PRO A 258 2.91 -6.24 -10.58
C PRO A 258 4.38 -5.82 -10.69
N GLU A 259 4.82 -5.00 -9.73
CA GLU A 259 6.18 -4.51 -9.62
C GLU A 259 6.88 -5.20 -8.45
N VAL A 260 8.13 -5.60 -8.65
CA VAL A 260 8.95 -6.19 -7.58
C VAL A 260 9.78 -5.07 -7.00
N THR A 261 9.62 -4.75 -5.72
CA THR A 261 10.42 -3.73 -5.01
C THR A 261 11.62 -4.35 -4.29
N PHE A 262 11.52 -5.63 -3.93
CA PHE A 262 12.62 -6.37 -3.30
C PHE A 262 12.62 -7.85 -3.71
N ALA A 263 13.81 -8.42 -3.89
CA ALA A 263 14.05 -9.86 -4.05
C ALA A 263 15.43 -10.22 -3.47
N GLY A 264 15.46 -11.04 -2.42
CA GLY A 264 16.71 -11.41 -1.78
C GLY A 264 16.60 -12.64 -0.87
N PRO A 265 17.72 -13.29 -0.52
CA PRO A 265 17.73 -14.34 0.49
C PRO A 265 17.62 -13.75 1.90
N ILE A 266 16.92 -14.46 2.77
CA ILE A 266 17.02 -14.36 4.23
C ILE A 266 17.78 -15.61 4.68
N GLU A 267 19.08 -15.45 4.95
CA GLU A 267 19.97 -16.58 5.29
C GLU A 267 19.64 -17.18 6.65
N ARG A 268 19.24 -16.35 7.61
CA ARG A 268 18.88 -16.74 8.97
C ARG A 268 17.64 -15.96 9.40
N PRO A 269 16.44 -16.50 9.18
CA PRO A 269 15.21 -15.92 9.74
C PRO A 269 15.31 -15.86 11.27
N GLU A 270 14.87 -14.75 11.86
CA GLU A 270 14.82 -14.53 13.30
C GLU A 270 13.43 -13.93 13.65
N GLY A 271 13.08 -13.89 14.94
CA GLY A 271 11.87 -13.21 15.41
C GLY A 271 10.56 -13.69 14.78
N ALA A 272 9.68 -12.75 14.50
CA ALA A 272 8.38 -13.01 13.89
C ALA A 272 8.50 -13.57 12.46
N VAL A 273 9.55 -13.17 11.73
CA VAL A 273 9.85 -13.73 10.40
C VAL A 273 10.20 -15.22 10.50
N ALA A 274 10.93 -15.66 11.53
CA ALA A 274 11.22 -17.09 11.75
C ALA A 274 9.95 -17.89 12.07
N GLU A 275 9.00 -17.33 12.82
CA GLU A 275 7.71 -18.00 13.09
C GLU A 275 6.93 -18.28 11.80
N LEU A 276 7.03 -17.40 10.80
CA LEU A 276 6.42 -17.59 9.49
C LEU A 276 7.26 -18.49 8.57
N ALA A 277 8.56 -18.22 8.46
CA ALA A 277 9.45 -18.85 7.47
C ALA A 277 10.00 -20.22 7.89
N GLY A 278 10.10 -20.46 9.19
CA GLY A 278 10.95 -21.50 9.80
C GLY A 278 12.42 -21.08 9.87
N ASP A 279 13.27 -21.96 10.40
CA ASP A 279 14.67 -21.66 10.69
C ASP A 279 15.64 -21.82 9.49
N ARG A 280 15.11 -22.18 8.32
CA ARG A 280 15.92 -22.43 7.12
C ARG A 280 16.02 -21.18 6.25
N PRO A 281 17.10 -21.02 5.47
CA PRO A 281 17.19 -19.98 4.46
C PRO A 281 15.95 -19.96 3.55
N VAL A 282 15.44 -18.77 3.28
CA VAL A 282 14.23 -18.55 2.46
C VAL A 282 14.46 -17.38 1.52
N ARG A 283 13.79 -17.38 0.36
CA ARG A 283 13.76 -16.22 -0.54
C ARG A 283 12.57 -15.35 -0.17
N LEU A 284 12.84 -14.07 0.05
CA LEU A 284 11.83 -13.03 0.19
C LEU A 284 11.71 -12.28 -1.13
N THR A 285 10.49 -12.20 -1.66
CA THR A 285 10.12 -11.34 -2.80
C THR A 285 9.02 -10.40 -2.33
N VAL A 286 9.17 -9.10 -2.57
CA VAL A 286 8.13 -8.11 -2.27
C VAL A 286 7.54 -7.62 -3.58
N LEU A 287 6.22 -7.65 -3.65
CA LEU A 287 5.43 -7.27 -4.80
C LEU A 287 4.51 -6.13 -4.42
N GLU A 288 4.46 -5.12 -5.25
CA GLU A 288 3.45 -4.07 -5.21
C GLU A 288 2.61 -4.09 -6.47
N GLN A 289 1.31 -3.87 -6.30
CA GLN A 289 0.41 -3.74 -7.44
C GLN A 289 -0.75 -2.82 -7.12
N HIS A 290 -1.08 -1.95 -8.07
CA HIS A 290 -2.22 -1.06 -7.97
C HIS A 290 -3.40 -1.54 -8.83
N PHE A 291 -4.61 -1.39 -8.29
CA PHE A 291 -5.88 -1.73 -8.93
C PHE A 291 -6.76 -0.49 -8.97
N PRO A 292 -6.60 0.38 -9.98
CA PRO A 292 -7.38 1.61 -10.08
C PRO A 292 -8.86 1.33 -10.38
N HIS A 293 -9.14 0.19 -11.02
CA HIS A 293 -10.47 -0.28 -11.41
C HIS A 293 -10.69 -1.70 -10.88
N PRO A 294 -11.00 -1.88 -9.57
CA PRO A 294 -11.13 -3.20 -8.96
C PRO A 294 -12.15 -4.07 -9.68
N GLU A 295 -13.20 -3.49 -10.28
CA GLU A 295 -14.21 -4.22 -11.02
C GLU A 295 -13.67 -5.04 -12.20
N ARG A 296 -12.43 -4.78 -12.64
CA ARG A 296 -11.74 -5.54 -13.69
C ARG A 296 -11.06 -6.80 -13.21
N ILE A 297 -10.97 -7.01 -11.89
CA ILE A 297 -10.34 -8.20 -11.32
C ILE A 297 -11.11 -9.45 -11.73
N ASP A 298 -10.46 -10.35 -12.44
CA ASP A 298 -11.06 -11.54 -13.06
C ASP A 298 -10.54 -12.87 -12.51
N ASP A 299 -9.42 -12.86 -11.80
CA ASP A 299 -8.81 -14.05 -11.20
C ASP A 299 -8.11 -13.77 -9.86
N ASP A 300 -7.59 -14.83 -9.25
CA ASP A 300 -6.70 -14.76 -8.10
C ASP A 300 -5.23 -14.69 -8.56
N HIS A 301 -4.33 -14.23 -7.69
CA HIS A 301 -2.91 -14.25 -8.01
C HIS A 301 -2.36 -15.66 -7.88
N HIS A 302 -2.18 -16.33 -9.02
CA HIS A 302 -1.37 -17.54 -9.11
C HIS A 302 0.09 -17.14 -9.31
N LEU A 303 0.95 -17.50 -8.37
CA LEU A 303 2.38 -17.19 -8.44
C LEU A 303 3.15 -18.34 -9.09
N ARG A 304 4.27 -18.01 -9.72
CA ARG A 304 5.19 -18.97 -10.33
C ARG A 304 6.62 -18.69 -9.90
N THR A 305 7.41 -19.75 -9.86
CA THR A 305 8.85 -19.64 -9.69
C THR A 305 9.48 -18.94 -10.90
N VAL A 306 10.41 -18.03 -10.60
CA VAL A 306 11.26 -17.35 -11.58
C VAL A 306 12.74 -17.51 -11.18
N ALA A 307 13.66 -16.99 -12.00
CA ALA A 307 15.08 -17.00 -11.64
C ALA A 307 15.32 -16.16 -10.37
N ASP A 308 16.18 -16.66 -9.48
CA ASP A 308 16.56 -16.03 -8.20
C ASP A 308 17.51 -14.83 -8.40
N THR A 309 17.17 -13.93 -9.33
CA THR A 309 17.88 -12.69 -9.55
C THR A 309 17.60 -11.74 -8.38
N PRO A 310 18.63 -11.29 -7.64
CA PRO A 310 18.42 -10.36 -6.55
C PRO A 310 18.02 -8.99 -7.08
N TYR A 311 17.16 -8.31 -6.33
CA TYR A 311 16.70 -6.97 -6.64
C TYR A 311 16.43 -6.22 -5.33
N ARG A 312 16.76 -4.93 -5.29
CA ARG A 312 16.38 -4.03 -4.22
C ARG A 312 16.15 -2.67 -4.87
N GLU A 313 14.99 -2.09 -4.62
CA GLU A 313 14.67 -0.75 -5.08
C GLU A 313 15.70 0.25 -4.57
N THR A 314 16.00 1.25 -5.39
CA THR A 314 16.93 2.32 -5.03
C THR A 314 16.17 3.63 -4.98
N GLU A 315 16.13 4.25 -3.81
CA GLU A 315 15.61 5.60 -3.65
C GLU A 315 16.75 6.61 -3.82
N TYR A 316 16.52 7.63 -4.63
CA TYR A 316 17.52 8.66 -4.91
C TYR A 316 17.25 9.92 -4.10
N THR A 317 18.22 10.32 -3.28
CA THR A 317 18.25 11.65 -2.67
C THR A 317 19.02 12.60 -3.57
N ASP A 318 18.32 13.56 -4.17
CA ASP A 318 18.93 14.58 -5.02
C ASP A 318 19.70 15.61 -4.16
N ARG A 319 21.01 15.76 -4.39
CA ARG A 319 21.86 16.71 -3.66
C ARG A 319 22.61 17.65 -4.61
N LEU A 320 22.68 18.93 -4.25
CA LEU A 320 23.53 19.88 -4.98
C LEU A 320 25.01 19.51 -4.78
N LEU A 321 25.77 19.42 -5.88
CA LEU A 321 27.19 19.13 -5.82
C LEU A 321 27.94 20.25 -5.09
N THR A 322 28.60 19.91 -3.99
CA THR A 322 29.42 20.85 -3.21
C THR A 322 30.89 20.43 -3.19
N LEU A 323 31.78 21.42 -3.22
CA LEU A 323 33.23 21.27 -3.08
C LEU A 323 33.66 22.10 -1.87
N GLY A 324 34.06 21.45 -0.78
CA GLY A 324 34.44 22.13 0.46
C GLY A 324 33.30 22.93 1.11
N GLY A 325 32.06 22.45 0.98
CA GLY A 325 30.85 23.14 1.48
C GLY A 325 30.32 24.25 0.58
N VAL A 326 30.98 24.55 -0.54
CA VAL A 326 30.53 25.56 -1.52
C VAL A 326 29.90 24.87 -2.73
N PRO A 327 28.71 25.27 -3.19
CA PRO A 327 28.12 24.79 -4.44
C PRO A 327 29.10 24.88 -5.61
N ALA A 328 29.35 23.76 -6.28
CA ALA A 328 30.37 23.65 -7.32
C ALA A 328 30.12 24.62 -8.49
N TRP A 329 28.85 24.91 -8.81
CA TRP A 329 28.50 25.87 -9.84
C TRP A 329 29.00 27.29 -9.53
N LEU A 330 29.00 27.74 -8.27
CA LEU A 330 29.51 29.06 -7.87
C LEU A 330 31.00 29.18 -8.18
N LEU A 331 31.76 28.11 -7.93
CA LEU A 331 33.19 28.06 -8.24
C LEU A 331 33.43 28.13 -9.75
N THR A 332 32.62 27.42 -10.55
CA THR A 332 32.76 27.45 -12.01
C THR A 332 32.37 28.80 -12.63
N VAL A 333 31.26 29.40 -12.19
CA VAL A 333 30.81 30.72 -12.67
C VAL A 333 31.79 31.80 -12.23
N GLY A 334 32.19 31.81 -10.96
CA GLY A 334 33.17 32.74 -10.42
C GLY A 334 34.53 32.63 -11.11
N GLY A 335 35.03 31.41 -11.31
CA GLY A 335 36.26 31.14 -12.05
C GLY A 335 36.19 31.62 -13.51
N GLY A 336 35.07 31.38 -14.19
CA GLY A 336 34.82 31.86 -15.55
C GLY A 336 34.81 33.38 -15.66
N LEU A 337 34.14 34.08 -14.73
CA LEU A 337 34.10 35.55 -14.69
C LEU A 337 35.49 36.15 -14.44
N LEU A 338 36.27 35.56 -13.53
CA LEU A 338 37.65 35.98 -13.28
C LEU A 338 38.54 35.83 -14.52
N LEU A 339 38.43 34.69 -15.21
CA LEU A 339 39.12 34.46 -16.49
C LEU A 339 38.72 35.48 -17.56
N ALA A 340 37.43 35.76 -17.71
CA ALA A 340 36.94 36.76 -18.66
C ALA A 340 37.45 38.17 -18.32
N ALA A 341 37.46 38.56 -17.04
CA ALA A 341 38.00 39.84 -16.60
C ALA A 341 39.51 39.96 -16.87
N LEU A 342 40.28 38.90 -16.57
CA LEU A 342 41.72 38.87 -16.86
C LEU A 342 42.00 38.98 -18.38
N LEU A 343 41.22 38.29 -19.22
CA LEU A 343 41.30 38.40 -20.67
C LEU A 343 40.94 39.82 -21.14
N ALA A 344 39.88 40.43 -20.62
CA ALA A 344 39.49 41.80 -20.96
C ALA A 344 40.57 42.82 -20.59
N VAL A 345 41.18 42.70 -19.39
CA VAL A 345 42.32 43.53 -18.97
C VAL A 345 43.51 43.33 -19.90
N ARG A 346 43.82 42.09 -20.28
CA ARG A 346 44.92 41.77 -21.20
C ARG A 346 44.68 42.35 -22.60
N VAL A 347 43.46 42.27 -23.13
CA VAL A 347 43.08 42.88 -24.40
C VAL A 347 43.15 44.40 -24.33
N ARG A 348 42.68 45.02 -23.23
CA ARG A 348 42.75 46.47 -23.03
C ARG A 348 44.19 46.99 -22.93
N ARG A 349 45.09 46.24 -22.26
CA ARG A 349 46.53 46.55 -22.20
C ARG A 349 47.24 46.36 -23.55
N ARG A 350 46.69 45.58 -24.46
CA ARG A 350 47.24 45.34 -25.82
C ARG A 350 46.70 46.32 -26.87
N ARG A 351 45.75 47.20 -26.56
CA ARG A 351 45.34 48.29 -27.48
C ARG A 351 46.41 49.39 -27.43
N PRO A 352 47.13 49.67 -28.53
CA PRO A 352 48.11 50.77 -28.56
C PRO A 352 47.39 52.11 -28.41
N ALA A 353 47.98 53.03 -27.66
CA ALA A 353 47.51 54.41 -27.56
C ALA A 353 47.51 55.03 -28.96
N GLY A 354 46.35 55.53 -29.40
CA GLY A 354 46.24 56.26 -30.67
C GLY A 354 47.22 57.43 -30.67
N ALA A 355 48.06 57.49 -31.70
CA ALA A 355 49.00 58.58 -31.90
C ALA A 355 48.25 59.93 -32.00
N PRO A 356 48.76 61.01 -31.38
CA PRO A 356 48.11 62.32 -31.44
C PRO A 356 48.11 62.84 -32.88
N GLY A 357 46.93 63.22 -33.37
CA GLY A 357 46.74 63.76 -34.72
C GLY A 357 47.50 65.07 -34.92
N VAL A 358 48.32 65.11 -35.97
CA VAL A 358 48.95 66.31 -36.50
C VAL A 358 47.86 67.22 -37.08
N ARG A 359 47.68 68.43 -36.53
CA ARG A 359 46.90 69.48 -37.19
C ARG A 359 47.79 70.19 -38.22
N SER A 360 47.32 70.23 -39.46
CA SER A 360 47.93 70.97 -40.57
C SER A 360 47.88 72.47 -40.32
N SER A 361 48.99 73.17 -40.56
CA SER A 361 49.05 74.62 -40.74
C SER A 361 48.44 74.99 -42.10
N ALA A 362 47.66 76.08 -42.12
CA ALA A 362 47.35 76.87 -43.30
C ALA A 362 48.11 78.20 -43.22
#